data_AF-A0A379WVJ8-F1
#
_entry.id   AF-A0A379WVJ8-F1
#
_cell.length_a   1.000
_cell.length_b   1.000
_cell.length_c   1.000
_cell.angle_alpha   90.00
_cell.angle_beta   90.00
_cell.angle_gamma   90.00
#
_symmetry.space_group_name_H-M   'P 1'
#
loop_
_entity.id
_entity.type
_entity.pdbx_description
1 polymer ?
#
loop_
_entity_poly.entity_id
_entity_poly.type
_entity_poly.pdbx_seq_one_letter_code
_entity_poly.pdbx_strand_id
1 'polypeptide(L)'
;MERERYIGVSGVLLKSDLYLTLGISGQIQHMVGGNGAKIIVAINKDKNAPIFNYADYGLVGDIYKVVPALIDQLKPLIPFSTHISRRRYGGKGA
;
A
#
# COMPACT_ATOMS: atom_id res chain seq x y z
N MET A 1 -10.34 -4.42 -11.71
CA MET A 1 -9.49 -3.32 -11.17
C MET A 1 -8.69 -2.79 -12.36
N GLU A 2 -8.64 -1.47 -12.56
CA GLU A 2 -7.84 -0.92 -13.66
C GLU A 2 -6.38 -1.37 -13.53
N ARG A 3 -5.71 -1.63 -14.66
CA ARG A 3 -4.33 -2.11 -14.70
C ARG A 3 -3.38 -1.24 -13.89
N GLU A 4 -3.61 0.07 -13.90
CA GLU A 4 -2.87 1.10 -13.17
C GLU A 4 -2.91 0.93 -11.64
N ARG A 5 -3.85 0.14 -11.11
CA ARG A 5 -3.96 -0.16 -9.68
C ARG A 5 -3.46 -1.57 -9.32
N TYR A 6 -3.10 -2.38 -10.31
CA TYR A 6 -2.52 -3.70 -10.10
C TYR A 6 -1.00 -3.58 -10.01
N ILE A 7 -0.42 -3.92 -8.86
CA ILE A 7 1.03 -3.86 -8.62
C ILE A 7 1.63 -5.25 -8.86
N GLY A 8 2.73 -5.33 -9.61
CA GLY A 8 3.44 -6.60 -9.84
C GLY A 8 4.01 -6.75 -11.25
N VAL A 9 4.50 -7.96 -11.56
CA VAL A 9 5.21 -8.31 -12.81
C VAL A 9 4.45 -7.87 -14.09
N SER A 10 3.12 -8.01 -14.11
CA SER A 10 2.27 -7.65 -15.26
C SER A 10 1.53 -6.31 -15.11
N GLY A 11 1.78 -5.63 -13.99
CA GLY A 11 1.12 -4.41 -13.57
C GLY A 11 2.06 -3.22 -13.50
N VAL A 12 1.85 -2.38 -12.49
CA VAL A 12 2.66 -1.19 -12.23
C VAL A 12 3.86 -1.55 -11.37
N LEU A 13 5.02 -1.01 -11.77
CA LEU A 13 6.21 -0.93 -10.94
C LEU A 13 6.13 0.35 -10.10
N LEU A 14 5.89 0.20 -8.80
CA LEU A 14 5.66 1.30 -7.89
C LEU A 14 6.98 1.98 -7.49
N LYS A 15 7.03 3.30 -7.62
CA LYS A 15 8.08 4.16 -7.05
C LYS A 15 7.42 5.24 -6.18
N SER A 16 7.13 4.90 -4.93
CA SER A 16 6.50 5.81 -3.97
C SER A 16 7.39 6.02 -2.74
N ASP A 17 7.16 7.12 -2.02
CA ASP A 17 7.83 7.35 -0.74
C ASP A 17 7.29 6.41 0.35
N LEU A 18 6.00 6.08 0.29
CA LEU A 18 5.33 5.16 1.20
C LEU A 18 4.49 4.16 0.41
N TYR A 19 4.57 2.89 0.80
CA TYR A 19 3.67 1.83 0.33
C TYR A 19 3.03 1.11 1.52
N LEU A 20 1.77 1.41 1.77
CA LEU A 20 0.96 0.76 2.80
C LEU A 20 0.27 -0.48 2.22
N THR A 21 0.70 -1.66 2.67
CA THR A 21 0.14 -2.95 2.25
C THR A 21 -0.84 -3.47 3.30
N LEU A 22 -2.08 -3.70 2.89
CA LEU A 22 -3.18 -4.11 3.76
C LEU A 22 -3.68 -5.49 3.33
N GLY A 23 -3.33 -6.54 4.08
CA GLY A 23 -3.73 -7.92 3.79
C GLY A 23 -3.02 -8.56 2.58
N ILE A 24 -1.90 -7.98 2.12
CA ILE A 24 -1.10 -8.52 1.01
C ILE A 24 -0.18 -9.62 1.55
N SER A 25 -0.09 -10.75 0.83
CA SER A 25 0.74 -11.89 1.23
C SER A 25 2.24 -11.66 0.99
N GLY A 26 2.61 -10.84 0.00
CA GLY A 26 4.01 -10.58 -0.36
C GLY A 26 4.60 -11.60 -1.33
N GLN A 27 3.76 -12.25 -2.15
CA GLN A 27 4.23 -13.10 -3.24
C GLN A 27 5.18 -12.34 -4.18
N ILE A 28 6.21 -13.02 -4.69
CA ILE A 28 7.26 -12.44 -5.52
C ILE A 28 6.67 -11.68 -6.71
N GLN A 29 5.61 -12.18 -7.34
CA GLN A 29 4.97 -11.54 -8.49
C GLN A 29 4.41 -10.16 -8.15
N HIS A 30 3.89 -9.97 -6.94
CA HIS A 30 3.44 -8.67 -6.45
C HIS A 30 4.66 -7.79 -6.11
N MET A 31 5.64 -8.37 -5.42
CA MET A 31 6.80 -7.62 -4.91
C MET A 31 7.78 -7.17 -5.99
N VAL A 32 7.81 -7.80 -7.17
CA VAL A 32 8.53 -7.26 -8.35
C VAL A 32 8.10 -5.83 -8.66
N GLY A 33 6.80 -5.53 -8.50
CA GLY A 33 6.29 -4.17 -8.64
C GLY A 33 6.27 -3.37 -7.34
N GLY A 34 6.15 -4.02 -6.18
CA GLY A 34 5.97 -3.36 -4.89
C GLY A 34 7.26 -2.94 -4.19
N ASN A 35 8.39 -3.59 -4.45
CA ASN A 35 9.62 -3.43 -3.68
C ASN A 35 10.43 -2.16 -4.02
N GLY A 36 9.94 -1.32 -4.93
CA GLY A 36 10.58 -0.06 -5.32
C GLY A 36 10.20 1.14 -4.44
N ALA A 37 9.33 0.95 -3.44
CA ALA A 37 8.95 2.00 -2.50
C ALA A 37 10.07 2.29 -1.49
N LYS A 38 10.20 3.53 -1.04
CA LYS A 38 11.21 3.91 -0.04
C LYS A 38 10.90 3.34 1.35
N ILE A 39 9.62 3.31 1.72
CA ILE A 39 9.13 2.74 2.97
C ILE A 39 7.95 1.82 2.67
N ILE A 40 8.01 0.59 3.15
CA ILE A 40 6.95 -0.40 3.08
C ILE A 40 6.40 -0.65 4.48
N VAL A 41 5.11 -0.40 4.67
CA VAL A 41 4.38 -0.71 5.90
C VAL A 41 3.41 -1.85 5.60
N ALA A 42 3.45 -2.92 6.38
CA ALA A 42 2.63 -4.10 6.18
C ALA A 42 1.69 -4.36 7.35
N ILE A 43 0.40 -4.52 7.05
CA ILE A 43 -0.61 -4.99 8.00
C ILE A 43 -1.16 -6.31 7.46
N ASN A 44 -0.95 -7.40 8.18
CA ASN A 44 -1.49 -8.72 7.81
C ASN A 44 -1.89 -9.51 9.06
N LYS A 45 -2.98 -10.29 8.99
CA LYS A 45 -3.40 -11.16 10.10
C LYS A 45 -2.49 -12.36 10.30
N ASP A 46 -1.83 -12.81 9.22
CA ASP A 46 -0.90 -13.93 9.26
C ASP A 46 0.50 -13.41 9.58
N LYS A 47 0.99 -13.71 10.79
CA LYS A 47 2.33 -13.34 11.26
C LYS A 47 3.48 -13.91 10.41
N ASN A 48 3.21 -14.96 9.62
CA ASN A 48 4.21 -15.61 8.77
C ASN A 48 4.13 -15.15 7.31
N ALA A 49 3.29 -14.15 7.00
CA ALA A 49 3.12 -13.68 5.63
C ALA A 49 4.46 -13.18 5.05
N PRO A 50 4.86 -13.63 3.85
CA PRO A 50 6.10 -13.20 3.19
C PRO A 50 6.28 -11.69 3.05
N ILE A 51 5.20 -10.90 3.06
CA ILE A 51 5.25 -9.44 2.99
C ILE A 51 6.14 -8.83 4.09
N PHE A 52 6.22 -9.46 5.26
CA PHE A 52 7.04 -8.97 6.37
C PHE A 52 8.55 -9.05 6.07
N ASN A 53 8.98 -9.86 5.10
CA ASN A 53 10.37 -9.87 4.64
C ASN A 53 10.75 -8.61 3.83
N TYR A 54 9.74 -7.89 3.32
CA TYR A 54 9.92 -6.66 2.53
C TYR A 54 9.55 -5.40 3.31
N ALA A 55 8.91 -5.54 4.49
CA ALA A 55 8.37 -4.41 5.22
C ALA A 55 9.42 -3.80 6.15
N ASP A 56 9.51 -2.47 6.16
CA ASP A 56 10.24 -1.71 7.17
C ASP A 56 9.48 -1.71 8.50
N TYR A 57 8.15 -1.66 8.42
CA TYR A 57 7.26 -1.72 9.59
C TYR A 57 6.17 -2.76 9.36
N GLY A 58 6.05 -3.72 10.28
CA GLY A 58 5.04 -4.78 10.23
C GLY A 58 4.10 -4.73 11.43
N LEU A 59 2.80 -4.84 11.18
CA LEU A 59 1.77 -5.03 12.20
C LEU A 59 0.97 -6.30 11.92
N VAL A 60 0.98 -7.22 12.87
CA VAL A 60 0.15 -8.42 12.81
C VAL A 60 -1.25 -8.07 13.35
N GLY A 61 -2.26 -8.07 12.48
CA GLY A 61 -3.60 -7.68 12.88
C GLY A 61 -4.64 -7.76 11.77
N ASP A 62 -5.91 -7.71 12.17
CA ASP A 62 -7.05 -7.65 11.26
C ASP A 62 -7.19 -6.24 10.67
N ILE A 63 -7.08 -6.12 9.34
CA ILE A 63 -7.18 -4.85 8.63
C ILE A 63 -8.50 -4.13 8.89
N TYR A 64 -9.60 -4.85 9.13
CA TYR A 64 -10.91 -4.24 9.39
C TYR A 64 -11.01 -3.61 10.78
N LYS A 65 -10.08 -3.93 11.69
CA LYS A 65 -9.95 -3.28 13.00
C LYS A 65 -8.86 -2.21 12.99
N VAL A 66 -7.72 -2.53 12.39
CA VAL A 66 -6.54 -1.67 12.36
C VAL A 66 -6.78 -0.40 11.53
N VAL A 67 -7.33 -0.52 10.31
CA VAL A 67 -7.43 0.61 9.39
C VAL A 67 -8.38 1.70 9.92
N PRO A 68 -9.58 1.39 10.45
CA PRO A 68 -10.42 2.41 11.09
C PRO A 68 -9.73 3.09 12.26
N ALA A 69 -9.07 2.34 13.14
CA ALA A 69 -8.35 2.91 14.28
C ALA A 69 -7.20 3.83 13.84
N LEU A 70 -6.45 3.46 12.80
CA LEU A 70 -5.39 4.28 12.22
C LEU A 70 -5.96 5.59 11.66
N ILE A 71 -7.07 5.53 10.93
CA ILE A 71 -7.74 6.71 10.38
C ILE A 71 -8.19 7.64 11.51
N ASP A 72 -8.75 7.11 12.60
CA ASP A 72 -9.20 7.92 13.73
C ASP A 72 -8.05 8.65 14.44
N GLN A 73 -6.87 8.03 14.52
CA GLN A 73 -5.67 8.69 15.05
C GLN A 73 -5.09 9.74 14.10
N LEU A 74 -5.25 9.57 12.78
CA LEU A 74 -4.73 10.51 11.77
C LEU A 74 -5.65 11.72 11.56
N LYS A 75 -6.96 11.59 11.74
CA LYS A 75 -7.95 12.66 11.51
C LYS A 75 -7.59 13.99 12.21
N PRO A 76 -7.20 14.03 13.49
CA PRO A 76 -6.84 15.29 14.16
C PRO A 76 -5.54 15.92 13.63
N LEU A 77 -4.68 15.13 12.99
CA LEU A 77 -3.37 15.55 12.50
C LEU A 77 -3.41 16.12 11.07
N ILE A 78 -4.47 15.84 10.32
CA ILE A 78 -4.62 16.26 8.94
C ILE A 78 -5.61 17.45 8.89
N PRO A 79 -5.18 18.67 8.55
CA PRO A 79 -6.11 19.78 8.39
C PRO A 79 -7.09 19.45 7.25
N PHE A 80 -8.38 19.57 7.55
CA PHE A 80 -9.46 19.19 6.64
C PHE A 80 -9.50 20.14 5.43
N SER A 81 -8.76 19.82 4.36
CA SER A 81 -8.96 20.40 3.03
C SER A 81 -9.32 19.27 2.08
N THR A 82 -10.63 19.07 1.88
CA THR A 82 -11.15 18.06 0.97
C THR A 82 -10.87 18.45 -0.48
N HIS A 83 -9.65 18.24 -0.95
CA HIS A 83 -9.33 18.19 -2.38
C HIS A 83 -9.21 16.73 -2.81
N ILE A 84 -10.35 16.05 -2.95
CA ILE A 84 -10.41 14.81 -3.73
C ILE A 84 -10.38 15.21 -5.21
N SER A 85 -9.19 15.58 -5.69
CA SER A 85 -8.94 15.62 -7.12
C SER A 85 -9.02 14.18 -7.61
N ARG A 86 -10.11 13.81 -8.29
CA ARG A 86 -10.13 12.63 -9.15
C ARG A 86 -9.15 12.89 -10.31
N ARG A 87 -7.84 12.80 -10.07
CA ARG A 87 -6.90 12.63 -11.17
C ARG A 87 -7.16 11.24 -11.72
N ARG A 88 -7.84 11.19 -12.86
CA ARG A 88 -7.65 10.08 -13.80
C ARG A 88 -6.16 10.06 -14.07
N TYR A 89 -5.47 8.99 -13.72
CA TYR A 89 -4.13 8.74 -14.25
C TYR A 89 -4.31 8.48 -15.74
N GLY A 90 -4.37 9.57 -16.52
CA GLY A 90 -4.31 9.51 -17.96
C GLY A 90 -2.88 9.17 -18.36
N GLY A 91 -2.73 8.14 -19.18
CA GLY A 91 -1.44 7.73 -19.71
C GLY A 91 -0.74 8.84 -20.49
N LYS A 92 0.60 8.78 -20.46
CA LYS A 92 1.53 8.89 -21.59
C LYS A 92 2.96 8.99 -21.04
N GLY A 93 3.86 8.17 -21.58
CA GLY A 93 5.29 8.30 -21.33
C GLY A 93 6.10 7.14 -21.86
N ALA A 94 6.51 7.27 -23.13
CA ALA A 94 7.50 6.51 -23.90
C ALA A 94 7.17 5.06 -24.28
#